data_AF-A0A3F3MK91-F1
#
_entry.id   AF-A0A3F3MK91-F1
#
_cell.length_a   1.000
_cell.length_b   1.000
_cell.length_c   1.000
_cell.angle_alpha   90.00
_cell.angle_beta   90.00
_cell.angle_gamma   90.00
#
_symmetry.space_group_name_H-M   'P 1'
#
loop_
_entity.id
_entity.type
_entity.pdbx_description
1 polymer ?
#
loop_
_entity_poly.entity_id
_entity_poly.type
_entity_poly.pdbx_seq_one_letter_code
_entity_poly.pdbx_strand_id
1 'polypeptide(L)'
;MGEAKRRGTFEDRKRKSNFTCIICRNEKVYTERSDEHVIPDSLNGYYHIYNVCKSCNSNMGSNVDGVLLNHKITQLYRFSEQIKGKSGNLPNPFKETRGIKDQPETKIRTEVSDGKLLTKFVQEVTFEKNEDGTIKSFHISCDASDENKIEEIQKRIIKKYGLNEAKLTTTRKIHTIENPVLEGKWEIDIHKYKMGLLKIAYEFAVDS
;
A
#
# COMPACT_ATOMS: atom_id res chain seq x y z
N MET A 1 0.09 56.10 -39.72
CA MET A 1 -0.09 55.96 -38.26
C MET A 1 -0.29 54.48 -37.98
N GLY A 2 0.70 53.81 -37.37
CA GLY A 2 0.57 52.39 -37.03
C GLY A 2 -0.34 52.23 -35.80
N GLU A 3 -1.39 51.42 -35.92
CA GLU A 3 -2.27 51.10 -34.81
C GLU A 3 -1.49 50.38 -33.71
N ALA A 4 -1.48 50.97 -32.51
CA ALA A 4 -0.94 50.31 -31.33
C ALA A 4 -1.83 49.11 -30.99
N LYS A 5 -1.33 47.89 -31.25
CA LYS A 5 -2.00 46.64 -30.83
C LYS A 5 -2.25 46.71 -29.32
N ARG A 6 -3.53 46.68 -28.92
CA ARG A 6 -3.94 46.65 -27.50
C ARG A 6 -3.27 45.46 -26.82
N ARG A 7 -2.34 45.72 -25.88
CA ARG A 7 -1.74 44.67 -25.05
C ARG A 7 -2.87 44.08 -24.19
N GLY A 8 -3.14 42.78 -24.34
CA GLY A 8 -4.17 42.05 -23.57
C GLY A 8 -4.04 42.23 -22.05
N THR A 9 -5.01 41.75 -21.27
CA THR A 9 -5.09 42.02 -19.82
C THR A 9 -3.84 41.53 -19.08
N PHE A 10 -3.58 42.05 -17.87
CA PHE A 10 -2.45 41.59 -17.05
C PHE A 10 -2.51 40.07 -16.77
N GLU A 11 -3.71 39.54 -16.56
CA GLU A 11 -3.98 38.10 -16.46
C GLU A 11 -3.60 37.36 -17.76
N ASP A 12 -3.98 37.89 -18.93
CA ASP A 12 -3.63 37.28 -20.22
C ASP A 12 -2.13 37.29 -20.48
N ARG A 13 -1.42 38.32 -20.00
CA ARG A 13 0.05 38.40 -20.10
C ARG A 13 0.73 37.43 -19.13
N LYS A 14 0.20 37.27 -17.92
CA LYS A 14 0.66 36.29 -16.93
C LYS A 14 0.42 34.85 -17.40
N ARG A 15 -0.73 34.57 -18.04
CA ARG A 15 -1.03 33.27 -18.68
C ARG A 15 -0.18 32.98 -19.92
N LYS A 16 0.55 33.97 -20.43
CA LYS A 16 1.48 33.84 -21.56
C LYS A 16 2.95 33.95 -21.14
N SER A 17 3.25 34.12 -19.85
CA SER A 17 4.65 34.17 -19.41
C SER A 17 5.24 32.78 -19.46
N ASN A 18 6.30 32.61 -20.23
CA ASN A 18 7.06 31.38 -20.23
C ASN A 18 7.79 31.21 -18.89
N PHE A 19 8.11 29.97 -18.54
CA PHE A 19 8.94 29.61 -17.39
C PHE A 19 9.87 28.47 -17.78
N THR A 20 11.04 28.36 -17.14
CA THR A 20 11.92 27.21 -17.33
C THR A 20 11.57 26.14 -16.31
N CYS A 21 11.23 24.93 -16.78
CA CYS A 21 10.98 23.81 -15.89
C CYS A 21 12.29 23.35 -15.22
N ILE A 22 12.34 23.25 -13.88
CA ILE A 22 13.56 22.87 -13.17
C ILE A 22 13.96 21.39 -13.38
N ILE A 23 13.06 20.56 -13.90
CA ILE A 23 13.33 19.14 -14.13
C ILE A 23 13.87 18.90 -15.54
N CYS A 24 13.09 19.22 -16.57
CA CYS A 24 13.50 19.01 -17.96
C CYS A 24 14.34 20.15 -18.54
N ARG A 25 14.51 21.26 -17.79
CA ARG A 25 15.30 22.45 -18.17
C ARG A 25 14.85 23.13 -19.47
N ASN A 26 13.65 22.82 -19.96
CA ASN A 26 13.06 23.45 -21.14
C ASN A 26 12.18 24.64 -20.77
N GLU A 27 12.09 25.61 -21.67
CA GLU A 27 11.12 26.69 -21.58
C GLU A 27 9.71 26.16 -21.87
N LYS A 28 8.75 26.55 -21.02
CA LYS A 28 7.37 26.07 -20.99
C LYS A 28 6.41 27.24 -20.89
N VAL A 29 5.23 27.10 -21.46
CA VAL A 29 4.16 28.09 -21.34
C VAL A 29 3.50 28.00 -19.96
N TYR A 30 3.02 29.13 -19.43
CA TYR A 30 2.38 29.20 -18.10
C TYR A 30 1.28 28.15 -17.87
N THR A 31 0.50 27.79 -18.90
CA THR A 31 -0.59 26.80 -18.77
C THR A 31 -0.09 25.37 -18.51
N GLU A 32 1.19 25.09 -18.74
CA GLU A 32 1.84 23.82 -18.40
C GLU A 32 2.41 23.79 -16.97
N ARG A 33 2.33 24.90 -16.23
CA ARG A 33 2.77 24.97 -14.84
C ARG A 33 1.96 24.01 -13.97
N SER A 34 2.62 23.32 -13.05
CA SER A 34 1.99 22.44 -12.06
C SER A 34 2.19 22.94 -10.65
N ASP A 35 1.26 22.58 -9.76
CA ASP A 35 1.41 22.67 -8.31
C ASP A 35 2.15 21.41 -7.83
N GLU A 36 3.49 21.50 -7.75
CA GLU A 36 4.35 20.38 -7.37
C GLU A 36 4.55 20.36 -5.86
N HIS A 37 4.38 19.19 -5.24
CA HIS A 37 4.63 19.00 -3.82
C HIS A 37 6.06 18.52 -3.65
N VAL A 38 6.93 19.36 -3.08
CA VAL A 38 8.35 19.01 -2.92
C VAL A 38 8.49 17.77 -2.05
N ILE A 39 7.85 17.81 -0.88
CA ILE A 39 7.61 16.62 -0.05
C ILE A 39 6.19 16.15 -0.38
N PRO A 40 5.98 14.87 -0.74
CA PRO A 40 4.64 14.37 -1.04
C PRO A 40 3.64 14.64 0.10
N ASP A 41 2.44 15.10 -0.25
CA ASP A 41 1.30 15.31 0.67
C ASP A 41 1.00 14.07 1.54
N SER A 42 1.18 12.86 0.98
CA SER A 42 1.01 11.60 1.73
C SER A 42 2.06 11.36 2.84
N LEU A 43 3.05 12.24 2.97
CA LEU A 43 4.00 12.32 4.08
C LEU A 43 3.76 13.57 4.97
N ASN A 44 2.58 14.18 4.88
CA ASN A 44 2.25 15.49 5.45
C ASN A 44 3.18 16.61 4.96
N GLY A 45 3.59 16.55 3.69
CA GLY A 45 4.36 17.62 3.05
C GLY A 45 3.47 18.81 2.68
N TYR A 46 3.92 20.03 3.03
CA TYR A 46 3.19 21.29 2.79
C TYR A 46 3.96 22.29 1.92
N TYR A 47 5.16 21.95 1.47
CA TYR A 47 5.98 22.86 0.68
C TYR A 47 5.76 22.61 -0.81
N HIS A 48 5.28 23.65 -1.50
CA HIS A 48 4.88 23.61 -2.90
C HIS A 48 5.75 24.54 -3.74
N ILE A 49 6.08 24.08 -4.93
CA ILE A 49 6.78 24.87 -5.93
C ILE A 49 5.99 24.86 -7.23
N TYR A 50 6.22 25.89 -8.04
CA TYR A 50 5.47 26.07 -9.28
C TYR A 50 6.39 26.09 -10.50
N ASN A 51 7.70 25.96 -10.37
CA ASN A 51 8.64 25.97 -11.50
C ASN A 51 8.81 24.57 -12.16
N VAL A 52 7.81 23.69 -12.02
CA VAL A 52 7.75 22.36 -12.64
C VAL A 52 6.59 22.30 -13.64
N CYS A 53 6.80 21.64 -14.78
CA CYS A 53 5.74 21.42 -15.76
C CYS A 53 4.94 20.14 -15.49
N LYS A 54 3.66 20.14 -15.87
CA LYS A 54 2.71 19.03 -15.65
C LYS A 54 3.23 17.67 -16.08
N SER A 55 3.95 17.59 -17.20
CA SER A 55 4.52 16.32 -17.69
C SER A 55 5.62 15.79 -16.76
N CYS A 56 6.51 16.65 -16.28
CA CYS A 56 7.57 16.27 -15.33
C CYS A 56 6.98 15.91 -13.97
N ASN A 57 6.06 16.72 -13.44
CA ASN A 57 5.35 16.41 -12.20
C ASN A 57 4.67 15.04 -12.28
N SER A 58 3.84 14.79 -13.30
CA SER A 58 3.15 13.50 -13.46
C SER A 58 4.11 12.31 -13.54
N ASN A 59 5.24 12.48 -14.26
CA ASN A 59 6.27 11.45 -14.37
C ASN A 59 6.98 11.18 -13.04
N MET A 60 7.36 12.23 -12.30
CA MET A 60 8.02 12.10 -10.99
C MET A 60 7.05 11.55 -9.94
N GLY A 61 5.79 12.00 -9.95
CA GLY A 61 4.74 11.48 -9.07
C GLY A 61 4.56 9.97 -9.22
N SER A 62 4.58 9.45 -10.45
CA SER A 62 4.41 8.03 -10.72
C SER A 62 5.66 7.20 -10.45
N ASN A 63 6.85 7.71 -10.83
CA ASN A 63 8.09 6.92 -10.86
C ASN A 63 9.04 7.19 -9.68
N VAL A 64 8.87 8.29 -8.96
CA VAL A 64 9.74 8.69 -7.85
C VAL A 64 8.95 8.77 -6.56
N ASP A 65 7.92 9.63 -6.49
CA ASP A 65 7.14 9.80 -5.26
C ASP A 65 6.32 8.55 -4.94
N GLY A 66 5.64 7.96 -5.93
CA GLY A 66 4.91 6.71 -5.78
C GLY A 66 5.80 5.57 -5.29
N VAL A 67 7.05 5.52 -5.77
CA VAL A 67 8.04 4.55 -5.32
C VAL A 67 8.48 4.82 -3.88
N LEU A 68 8.76 6.08 -3.53
CA LEU A 68 9.10 6.50 -2.17
C LEU A 68 7.97 6.17 -1.18
N LEU A 69 6.72 6.51 -1.51
CA LEU A 69 5.55 6.30 -0.66
C LEU A 69 5.25 4.82 -0.39
N ASN A 70 5.52 3.96 -1.37
CA ASN A 70 5.34 2.52 -1.26
C ASN A 70 6.55 1.81 -0.65
N HIS A 71 7.66 2.50 -0.42
CA HIS A 71 8.86 1.92 0.19
C HIS A 71 8.63 1.52 1.65
N LYS A 72 9.21 0.40 2.11
CA LYS A 72 8.96 -0.18 3.44
C LYS A 72 9.28 0.77 4.59
N ILE A 73 10.40 1.50 4.50
CA ILE A 73 10.79 2.52 5.50
C ILE A 73 9.74 3.63 5.58
N THR A 74 9.24 4.07 4.43
CA THR A 74 8.22 5.12 4.37
C THR A 74 6.89 4.65 4.92
N GLN A 75 6.49 3.41 4.63
CA GLN A 75 5.31 2.80 5.25
C GLN A 75 5.46 2.70 6.77
N LEU A 76 6.65 2.34 7.27
CA LEU A 76 6.94 2.26 8.70
C LEU A 76 6.84 3.63 9.37
N TYR A 77 7.45 4.66 8.77
CA TYR A 77 7.33 6.04 9.23
C TYR A 77 5.87 6.50 9.28
N ARG A 78 5.13 6.28 8.19
CA ARG A 78 3.71 6.66 8.14
C ARG A 78 2.89 5.91 9.19
N PHE A 79 3.21 4.64 9.45
CA PHE A 79 2.57 3.86 10.50
C PHE A 79 2.90 4.38 11.91
N SER A 80 4.18 4.69 12.20
CA SER A 80 4.59 5.24 13.51
C SER A 80 3.94 6.59 13.79
N GLU A 81 3.89 7.46 12.78
CA GLU A 81 3.32 8.81 12.89
C GLU A 81 1.80 8.87 12.63
N GLN A 82 1.15 7.71 12.44
CA GLN A 82 -0.29 7.61 12.18
C GLN A 82 -0.77 8.43 10.95
N ILE A 83 0.07 8.54 9.92
CA ILE A 83 -0.20 9.30 8.69
C ILE A 83 -1.03 8.47 7.71
N LYS A 84 -2.33 8.77 7.69
CA LYS A 84 -3.31 8.16 6.78
C LYS A 84 -3.12 8.63 5.35
N GLY A 85 -3.38 7.73 4.39
CA GLY A 85 -3.47 8.12 2.98
C GLY A 85 -4.79 8.83 2.67
N LYS A 86 -4.95 9.26 1.41
CA LYS A 86 -6.20 9.88 0.91
C LYS A 86 -7.43 8.98 1.06
N SER A 87 -7.24 7.66 1.08
CA SER A 87 -8.32 6.68 1.35
C SER A 87 -8.69 6.56 2.83
N GLY A 88 -8.04 7.31 3.73
CA GLY A 88 -8.24 7.21 5.18
C GLY A 88 -7.51 6.03 5.84
N ASN A 89 -6.89 5.16 5.05
CA ASN A 89 -6.20 3.96 5.54
C ASN A 89 -4.76 4.26 5.96
N LEU A 90 -4.35 3.68 7.08
CA LEU A 90 -2.96 3.65 7.53
C LEU A 90 -2.21 2.49 6.82
N PRO A 91 -1.01 2.71 6.27
CA PRO A 91 -0.26 1.62 5.67
C PRO A 91 0.14 0.60 6.74
N ASN A 92 0.13 -0.68 6.37
CA ASN A 92 0.64 -1.76 7.21
C ASN A 92 2.04 -2.18 6.71
N PRO A 93 3.13 -1.75 7.36
CA PRO A 93 4.49 -2.13 6.95
C PRO A 93 4.77 -3.63 7.17
N PHE A 94 3.96 -4.32 7.97
CA PHE A 94 4.09 -5.75 8.28
C PHE A 94 3.09 -6.63 7.51
N LYS A 95 2.45 -6.11 6.45
CA LYS A 95 1.40 -6.78 5.66
C LYS A 95 1.91 -8.00 4.88
N GLU A 96 2.25 -9.05 5.59
CA GLU A 96 2.73 -10.32 5.06
C GLU A 96 2.13 -11.44 5.92
N THR A 97 1.90 -12.59 5.28
CA THR A 97 1.54 -13.81 5.99
C THR A 97 2.81 -14.55 6.38
N ARG A 98 2.94 -14.92 7.65
CA ARG A 98 4.13 -15.59 8.19
C ARG A 98 3.73 -16.75 9.10
N GLY A 99 4.54 -17.80 9.10
CA GLY A 99 4.44 -18.87 10.10
C GLY A 99 4.91 -18.40 11.47
N ILE A 100 4.41 -19.02 12.52
CA ILE A 100 4.95 -18.86 13.88
C ILE A 100 6.29 -19.59 13.95
N LYS A 101 7.27 -19.01 14.66
CA LYS A 101 8.64 -19.57 14.77
C LYS A 101 8.66 -21.06 15.12
N ASP A 102 7.90 -21.46 16.13
CA ASP A 102 7.87 -22.85 16.62
C ASP A 102 6.79 -23.71 15.95
N GLN A 103 5.93 -23.10 15.12
CA GLN A 103 4.82 -23.75 14.39
C GLN A 103 4.68 -23.13 12.98
N PRO A 104 5.63 -23.39 12.05
CA PRO A 104 5.68 -22.68 10.76
C PRO A 104 4.48 -22.93 9.84
N GLU A 105 3.80 -24.06 10.00
CA GLU A 105 2.54 -24.39 9.33
C GLU A 105 1.39 -23.49 9.76
N THR A 106 1.42 -23.01 11.01
CA THR A 106 0.41 -22.10 11.55
C THR A 106 0.70 -20.68 11.08
N LYS A 107 -0.06 -20.23 10.08
CA LYS A 107 0.13 -18.93 9.44
C LYS A 107 -0.66 -17.83 10.14
N ILE A 108 0.00 -16.73 10.42
CA ILE A 108 -0.58 -15.48 10.92
C ILE A 108 -0.40 -14.39 9.86
N ARG A 109 -1.40 -13.53 9.71
CA ARG A 109 -1.29 -12.27 8.98
C ARG A 109 -1.47 -11.10 9.93
N THR A 110 -0.84 -9.97 9.62
CA THR A 110 -1.09 -8.73 10.34
C THR A 110 -2.12 -7.87 9.62
N GLU A 111 -2.95 -7.18 10.39
CA GLU A 111 -3.93 -6.22 9.93
C GLU A 111 -3.76 -4.92 10.73
N VAL A 112 -4.18 -3.79 10.15
CA VAL A 112 -4.20 -2.52 10.87
C VAL A 112 -5.66 -2.11 11.04
N SER A 113 -6.07 -1.93 12.29
CA SER A 113 -7.41 -1.45 12.67
C SER A 113 -7.25 -0.40 13.74
N ASP A 114 -7.94 0.73 13.59
CA ASP A 114 -7.90 1.86 14.53
C ASP A 114 -6.48 2.29 14.93
N GLY A 115 -5.56 2.30 13.94
CA GLY A 115 -4.17 2.69 14.12
C GLY A 115 -3.29 1.65 14.83
N LYS A 116 -3.85 0.49 15.22
CA LYS A 116 -3.15 -0.58 15.90
C LYS A 116 -2.88 -1.75 14.98
N LEU A 117 -1.74 -2.40 15.19
CA LEU A 117 -1.40 -3.66 14.54
C LEU A 117 -2.11 -4.79 15.27
N LEU A 118 -2.92 -5.55 14.53
CA LEU A 118 -3.58 -6.75 14.99
C LEU A 118 -3.01 -7.96 14.25
N THR A 119 -3.04 -9.12 14.88
CA THR A 119 -2.67 -10.39 14.28
C THR A 119 -3.91 -11.26 14.13
N LYS A 120 -4.02 -11.96 13.01
CA LYS A 120 -5.07 -12.96 12.78
C LYS A 120 -4.49 -14.25 12.24
N PHE A 121 -5.00 -15.37 12.71
CA PHE A 121 -4.71 -16.66 12.09
C PHE A 121 -5.31 -16.70 10.68
N VAL A 122 -4.52 -17.18 9.73
CA VAL A 122 -4.98 -17.39 8.36
C VAL A 122 -5.82 -18.64 8.33
N GLN A 123 -7.03 -18.52 7.79
CA GLN A 123 -7.89 -19.67 7.58
C GLN A 123 -7.21 -20.68 6.65
N GLU A 124 -7.17 -21.94 7.08
CA GLU A 124 -6.64 -23.05 6.28
C GLU A 124 -7.63 -24.21 6.27
N VAL A 125 -7.64 -24.94 5.15
CA VAL A 125 -8.41 -26.17 5.00
C VAL A 125 -7.49 -27.25 4.47
N THR A 126 -7.27 -28.30 5.26
CA THR A 126 -6.49 -29.47 4.86
C THR A 126 -7.40 -30.69 4.66
N PHE A 127 -6.98 -31.62 3.81
CA PHE A 127 -7.75 -32.81 3.45
C PHE A 127 -6.90 -34.04 3.63
N GLU A 128 -7.45 -35.08 4.24
CA GLU A 128 -6.90 -36.44 4.19
C GLU A 128 -7.71 -37.24 3.17
N LYS A 129 -7.01 -37.97 2.30
CA LYS A 129 -7.62 -38.80 1.27
C LYS A 129 -7.33 -40.27 1.53
N ASN A 130 -8.24 -41.13 1.11
CA ASN A 130 -8.01 -42.57 1.03
C ASN A 130 -7.09 -42.90 -0.16
N GLU A 131 -6.63 -44.15 -0.23
CA GLU A 131 -5.77 -44.65 -1.32
C GLU A 131 -6.42 -44.52 -2.71
N ASP A 132 -7.76 -44.58 -2.76
CA ASP A 132 -8.57 -44.39 -3.98
C ASP A 132 -8.76 -42.91 -4.38
N GLY A 133 -8.20 -41.98 -3.62
CA GLY A 133 -8.29 -40.54 -3.84
C GLY A 133 -9.57 -39.88 -3.31
N THR A 134 -10.49 -40.64 -2.70
CA THR A 134 -11.69 -40.09 -2.05
C THR A 134 -11.33 -39.35 -0.76
N ILE A 135 -12.06 -38.30 -0.42
CA ILE A 135 -11.81 -37.52 0.80
C ILE A 135 -12.25 -38.35 2.01
N LYS A 136 -11.30 -38.69 2.88
CA LYS A 136 -11.52 -39.36 4.15
C LYS A 136 -11.95 -38.38 5.23
N SER A 137 -11.21 -37.27 5.35
CA SER A 137 -11.45 -36.24 6.36
C SER A 137 -10.99 -34.88 5.85
N PHE A 138 -11.48 -33.80 6.45
CA PHE A 138 -10.94 -32.46 6.25
C PHE A 138 -10.89 -31.71 7.57
N HIS A 139 -9.90 -30.83 7.71
CA HIS A 139 -9.72 -29.99 8.88
C HIS A 139 -9.82 -28.52 8.45
N ILE A 140 -10.61 -27.74 9.18
CA ILE A 140 -10.74 -26.29 9.00
C ILE A 140 -10.12 -25.63 10.22
N SER A 141 -9.12 -24.79 10.00
CA SER A 141 -8.57 -23.89 11.02
C SER A 141 -8.90 -22.44 10.67
N CYS A 142 -9.21 -21.62 11.66
CA CYS A 142 -9.43 -20.19 11.49
C CYS A 142 -9.13 -19.44 12.80
N ASP A 143 -9.04 -18.12 12.69
CA ASP A 143 -9.00 -17.25 13.85
C ASP A 143 -10.29 -17.35 14.68
N ALA A 144 -10.20 -17.17 16.00
CA ALA A 144 -11.36 -17.19 16.88
C ALA A 144 -12.40 -16.12 16.50
N SER A 145 -11.95 -14.97 15.97
CA SER A 145 -12.83 -13.91 15.50
C SER A 145 -13.65 -14.29 14.25
N ASP A 146 -13.27 -15.35 13.55
CA ASP A 146 -13.92 -15.84 12.32
C ASP A 146 -14.68 -17.16 12.53
N GLU A 147 -14.91 -17.58 13.78
CA GLU A 147 -15.61 -18.82 14.13
C GLU A 147 -16.98 -18.96 13.46
N ASN A 148 -17.73 -17.86 13.38
CA ASN A 148 -19.06 -17.81 12.77
C ASN A 148 -19.05 -18.17 11.27
N LYS A 149 -17.89 -18.16 10.60
CA LYS A 149 -17.76 -18.51 9.18
C LYS A 149 -17.55 -20.01 8.96
N ILE A 150 -17.22 -20.78 9.99
CA ILE A 150 -16.86 -22.22 9.87
C ILE A 150 -17.98 -23.01 9.21
N GLU A 151 -19.24 -22.78 9.62
CA GLU A 151 -20.39 -23.50 9.07
C GLU A 151 -20.58 -23.23 7.56
N GLU A 152 -20.38 -21.98 7.13
CA GLU A 152 -20.46 -21.60 5.73
C GLU A 152 -19.36 -22.28 4.91
N ILE A 153 -18.13 -22.29 5.45
CA ILE A 153 -16.98 -22.95 4.82
C ILE A 153 -17.23 -24.46 4.68
N GLN A 154 -17.74 -25.09 5.73
CA GLN A 154 -18.10 -26.51 5.74
C GLN A 154 -19.14 -26.82 4.66
N LYS A 155 -20.25 -26.09 4.61
CA LYS A 155 -21.30 -26.27 3.59
C LYS A 155 -20.74 -26.13 2.17
N ARG A 156 -19.85 -25.16 1.95
CA ARG A 156 -19.19 -24.94 0.66
C ARG A 156 -18.30 -26.13 0.26
N ILE A 157 -17.56 -26.73 1.20
CA ILE A 157 -16.73 -27.91 0.95
C ILE A 157 -17.61 -29.13 0.62
N ILE A 158 -18.66 -29.39 1.42
CA ILE A 158 -19.60 -30.48 1.20
C ILE A 158 -20.19 -30.42 -0.21
N LYS A 159 -20.70 -29.24 -0.60
CA LYS A 159 -21.27 -29.02 -1.94
C LYS A 159 -20.23 -29.19 -3.05
N LYS A 160 -19.02 -28.67 -2.87
CA LYS A 160 -17.96 -28.72 -3.89
C LYS A 160 -17.48 -30.14 -4.19
N TYR A 161 -17.37 -30.98 -3.15
CA TYR A 161 -16.85 -32.34 -3.26
C TYR A 161 -17.94 -33.42 -3.24
N GLY A 162 -19.22 -33.04 -3.22
CA GLY A 162 -20.34 -33.98 -3.21
C GLY A 162 -20.37 -34.90 -2.00
N LEU A 163 -19.91 -34.41 -0.84
CA LEU A 163 -19.83 -35.22 0.39
C LEU A 163 -21.23 -35.47 0.97
N ASN A 164 -21.44 -36.63 1.57
CA ASN A 164 -22.69 -36.92 2.28
C ASN A 164 -22.63 -36.36 3.70
N GLU A 165 -23.36 -35.27 3.95
CA GLU A 165 -23.42 -34.58 5.24
C GLU A 165 -23.83 -35.50 6.39
N ALA A 166 -24.75 -36.45 6.16
CA ALA A 166 -25.23 -37.38 7.18
C ALA A 166 -24.17 -38.38 7.67
N LYS A 167 -23.05 -38.53 6.95
CA LYS A 167 -21.93 -39.40 7.31
C LYS A 167 -20.76 -38.65 7.98
N LEU A 168 -20.86 -37.34 8.15
CA LEU A 168 -19.79 -36.53 8.73
C LEU A 168 -19.91 -36.48 10.24
N THR A 169 -18.84 -36.83 10.95
CA THR A 169 -18.69 -36.54 12.38
C THR A 169 -17.82 -35.30 12.54
N THR A 170 -18.39 -34.24 13.12
CA THR A 170 -17.67 -32.98 13.35
C THR A 170 -17.11 -32.96 14.76
N THR A 171 -15.80 -32.70 14.89
CA THR A 171 -15.13 -32.48 16.18
C THR A 171 -14.56 -31.07 16.19
N ARG A 172 -14.75 -30.36 17.30
CA ARG A 172 -14.22 -29.01 17.49
C ARG A 172 -13.11 -29.01 18.53
N LYS A 173 -12.00 -28.33 18.21
CA LYS A 173 -10.89 -28.07 19.14
C LYS A 173 -10.56 -26.59 19.11
N ILE A 174 -10.28 -26.02 20.27
CA ILE A 174 -9.81 -24.65 20.42
C ILE A 174 -8.36 -24.75 20.91
N HIS A 175 -7.47 -24.06 20.22
CA HIS A 175 -6.06 -23.98 20.57
C HIS A 175 -5.70 -22.52 20.85
N THR A 176 -4.98 -22.30 21.94
CA THR A 176 -4.43 -20.99 22.29
C THR A 176 -2.91 -21.09 22.21
N ILE A 177 -2.30 -20.16 21.49
CA ILE A 177 -0.85 -20.03 21.43
C ILE A 177 -0.50 -18.78 22.21
N GLU A 178 0.16 -18.96 23.35
CA GLU A 178 0.63 -17.85 24.17
C GLU A 178 1.86 -17.21 23.53
N ASN A 179 1.86 -15.88 23.43
CA ASN A 179 2.99 -15.07 22.96
C ASN A 179 3.66 -15.59 21.66
N PRO A 180 2.90 -15.73 20.55
CA PRO A 180 3.46 -16.22 19.30
C PRO A 180 4.56 -15.29 18.78
N VAL A 181 5.72 -15.86 18.46
CA VAL A 181 6.85 -15.13 17.88
C VAL A 181 6.82 -15.22 16.36
N LEU A 182 6.79 -14.07 15.71
CA LEU A 182 6.91 -13.94 14.25
C LEU A 182 8.32 -13.45 13.91
N GLU A 183 9.02 -14.21 13.07
CA GLU A 183 10.32 -13.82 12.54
C GLU A 183 10.22 -13.37 11.08
N GLY A 184 11.05 -12.38 10.73
CA GLY A 184 11.08 -11.87 9.38
C GLY A 184 12.33 -11.09 9.04
N LYS A 185 12.58 -11.02 7.73
CA LYS A 185 13.61 -10.18 7.13
C LYS A 185 12.93 -9.25 6.15
N TRP A 186 13.37 -7.99 6.10
CA TRP A 186 12.99 -7.05 5.07
C TRP A 186 14.15 -6.85 4.12
N GLU A 187 13.87 -7.00 2.83
CA GLU A 187 14.74 -6.51 1.79
C GLU A 187 14.41 -5.03 1.55
N ILE A 188 15.41 -4.17 1.78
CA ILE A 188 15.26 -2.72 1.70
C ILE A 188 16.00 -2.23 0.47
N ASP A 189 15.26 -1.67 -0.49
CA ASP A 189 15.85 -1.04 -1.69
C ASP A 189 16.26 0.40 -1.38
N ILE A 190 17.49 0.53 -0.87
CA ILE A 190 18.07 1.83 -0.50
C ILE A 190 18.23 2.74 -1.72
N HIS A 191 18.42 2.20 -2.93
CA HIS A 191 18.59 3.03 -4.12
C HIS A 191 17.29 3.78 -4.44
N LYS A 192 16.17 3.06 -4.53
CA LYS A 192 14.86 3.68 -4.79
C LYS A 192 14.46 4.67 -3.70
N TYR A 193 14.75 4.34 -2.44
CA TYR A 193 14.50 5.25 -1.33
C TYR A 193 15.31 6.55 -1.46
N LYS A 194 16.61 6.45 -1.77
CA LYS A 194 17.48 7.60 -2.01
C LYS A 194 17.03 8.45 -3.19
N MET A 195 16.49 7.86 -4.26
CA MET A 195 15.97 8.62 -5.40
C MET A 195 14.82 9.55 -5.00
N GLY A 196 13.89 9.07 -4.16
CA GLY A 196 12.83 9.90 -3.62
C GLY A 196 13.35 11.07 -2.78
N LEU A 197 14.32 10.80 -1.88
CA LEU A 197 14.95 11.84 -1.08
C LEU A 197 15.73 12.85 -1.93
N LEU A 198 16.40 12.38 -2.99
CA LEU A 198 17.14 13.23 -3.91
C LEU A 198 16.22 14.18 -4.67
N LYS A 199 15.03 13.72 -5.09
CA LYS A 199 14.00 14.57 -5.69
C LYS A 199 13.60 15.71 -4.74
N ILE A 200 13.25 15.37 -3.51
CA ILE A 200 12.90 16.34 -2.45
C ILE A 200 14.04 17.37 -2.29
N ALA A 201 15.27 16.90 -2.12
CA ALA A 201 16.43 17.77 -1.91
C ALA A 201 16.72 18.67 -3.11
N TYR A 202 16.63 18.14 -4.33
CA TYR A 202 16.87 18.87 -5.57
C TYR A 202 15.84 19.98 -5.77
N GLU A 203 14.56 19.66 -5.62
CA GLU A 203 13.48 20.62 -5.79
C GLU A 203 13.56 21.74 -4.75
N PHE A 204 13.86 21.38 -3.50
CA PHE A 204 14.09 22.37 -2.44
C PHE A 204 15.30 23.28 -2.73
N ALA A 205 16.40 22.73 -3.24
CA ALA A 205 17.63 23.49 -3.49
C ALA A 205 17.54 24.41 -4.71
N VAL A 206 16.70 24.08 -5.70
CA VAL A 206 16.59 24.80 -6.97
C VAL A 206 15.38 25.74 -6.97
N ASP A 207 14.54 25.73 -5.94
CA ASP A 207 13.46 26.70 -5.78
C ASP A 207 14.04 28.11 -5.52
N SER A 208 14.12 28.89 -6.59
CA SER A 208 14.65 30.26 -6.62
C SER A 208 13.97 31.09 -7.71
#